data_AF-A0A818BZV8-F1
#
_entry.id   AF-A0A818BZV8-F1
#
_cell.length_a   1.000
_cell.length_b   1.000
_cell.length_c   1.000
_cell.angle_alpha   90.00
_cell.angle_beta   90.00
_cell.angle_gamma   90.00
#
_symmetry.space_group_name_H-M   'P 1'
#
loop_
_entity.id
_entity.type
_entity.pdbx_description
1 polymer ?
#
loop_
_entity_poly.entity_id
_entity_poly.type
_entity_poly.pdbx_seq_one_letter_code
_entity_poly.pdbx_strand_id
1 'polypeptide(L)'
;MFARQTLESSDLIGILFVMKIDPSITPTPFANIRDASCYKREEKTIFSMHSIFRIGPIEQIGGNNCLWQVDLTLTSENDSDLHALTKHMRQNTYSDKEGWDGLGMLLIKLGRIDNVQEVYDVLID
;
A
#
# COMPACT_ATOMS: atom_id res chain seq x y z
N MET A 1 -3.17 -10.47 -20.72
CA MET A 1 -3.16 -9.60 -19.52
C MET A 1 -4.61 -9.50 -19.05
N PHE A 2 -4.91 -9.95 -17.83
CA PHE A 2 -6.28 -10.16 -17.32
C PHE A 2 -7.21 -8.95 -17.51
N ALA A 3 -6.73 -7.73 -17.27
CA ALA A 3 -7.53 -6.50 -17.44
C ALA A 3 -7.97 -6.21 -18.89
N ARG A 4 -7.34 -6.83 -19.90
CA ARG A 4 -7.76 -6.70 -21.31
C ARG A 4 -8.78 -7.77 -21.71
N GLN A 5 -8.90 -8.86 -20.94
CA GLN A 5 -9.88 -9.92 -21.22
C GLN A 5 -11.29 -9.51 -20.79
N THR A 6 -11.42 -8.56 -19.86
CA THR A 6 -12.70 -7.97 -19.46
C THR A 6 -13.32 -7.06 -20.52
N LEU A 7 -12.59 -6.75 -21.62
CA LEU A 7 -13.13 -5.97 -22.74
C LEU A 7 -14.31 -6.68 -23.46
N GLU A 8 -14.46 -8.00 -23.28
CA GLU A 8 -15.51 -8.81 -23.91
C GLU A 8 -16.78 -8.95 -23.04
N SER A 9 -16.73 -8.55 -21.77
CA SER A 9 -17.86 -8.64 -20.83
C SER A 9 -18.32 -7.26 -20.35
N SER A 10 -19.57 -6.91 -20.67
CA SER A 10 -20.21 -5.61 -20.35
C SER A 10 -20.14 -5.18 -18.88
N ASP A 11 -20.09 -6.12 -17.95
CA ASP A 11 -20.36 -5.84 -16.53
C ASP A 11 -19.09 -5.77 -15.66
N LEU A 12 -17.91 -5.90 -16.27
CA LEU A 12 -16.64 -5.88 -15.56
C LEU A 12 -15.79 -4.68 -15.98
N ILE A 13 -15.19 -4.02 -14.99
CA ILE A 13 -14.22 -2.94 -15.20
C ILE A 13 -12.82 -3.53 -15.00
N GLY A 14 -12.02 -3.49 -16.05
CA GLY A 14 -10.59 -3.78 -15.99
C GLY A 14 -9.83 -2.61 -15.40
N ILE A 15 -8.95 -2.90 -14.43
CA ILE A 15 -8.01 -1.92 -13.87
C ILE A 15 -6.58 -2.39 -14.19
N LEU A 16 -5.82 -1.53 -14.85
CA LEU A 16 -4.41 -1.71 -15.14
C LEU A 16 -3.59 -0.80 -14.22
N PHE A 17 -2.91 -1.41 -13.24
CA PHE A 17 -1.95 -0.68 -12.42
C PHE A 17 -0.63 -0.52 -13.15
N VAL A 18 -0.16 0.73 -13.28
CA VAL A 18 1.15 1.07 -13.84
C VAL A 18 2.03 1.57 -12.70
N MET A 19 2.95 0.71 -12.26
CA MET A 19 3.82 0.99 -11.12
C MET A 19 5.12 1.66 -11.58
N LYS A 20 5.37 2.88 -11.14
CA LYS A 20 6.62 3.63 -11.33
C LYS A 20 7.50 3.44 -10.10
N ILE A 21 8.67 2.84 -10.33
CA ILE A 21 9.66 2.52 -9.30
C ILE A 21 10.92 3.29 -9.63
N ASP A 22 11.36 4.13 -8.72
CA ASP A 22 12.67 4.78 -8.82
C ASP A 22 13.61 4.14 -7.79
N PRO A 23 14.58 3.32 -8.24
CA PRO A 23 15.48 2.63 -7.33
C PRO A 23 16.43 3.56 -6.57
N SER A 24 16.55 4.83 -6.97
CA SER A 24 17.46 5.79 -6.33
C SER A 24 16.87 6.46 -5.09
N ILE A 25 15.55 6.42 -4.92
CA ILE A 25 14.84 7.15 -3.86
C ILE A 25 14.30 6.25 -2.74
N THR A 26 14.23 4.93 -2.93
CA THR A 26 13.54 4.03 -1.99
C THR A 26 14.47 3.06 -1.28
N PRO A 27 14.44 2.98 0.07
CA PRO A 27 15.04 1.86 0.78
C PRO A 27 14.21 0.57 0.65
N THR A 28 12.97 0.66 0.16
CA THR A 28 12.03 -0.46 0.03
C THR A 28 12.57 -1.54 -0.92
N PRO A 29 12.91 -2.74 -0.42
CA PRO A 29 13.45 -3.79 -1.25
C PRO A 29 12.43 -4.31 -2.26
N PHE A 30 12.87 -4.50 -3.50
CA PHE A 30 12.12 -5.23 -4.51
C PHE A 30 13.06 -6.11 -5.33
N ALA A 31 12.52 -7.21 -5.86
CA ALA A 31 13.31 -8.19 -6.60
C ALA A 31 12.54 -8.70 -7.82
N ASN A 32 13.23 -8.74 -8.95
CA ASN A 32 12.78 -9.49 -10.11
C ASN A 32 13.09 -10.97 -9.87
N ILE A 33 12.06 -11.81 -9.86
CA ILE A 33 12.17 -13.24 -9.58
C ILE A 33 11.95 -14.09 -10.84
N ARG A 34 12.07 -13.51 -12.04
CA ARG A 34 11.87 -14.22 -13.32
C ARG A 34 12.63 -15.54 -13.34
N ASP A 35 13.91 -15.50 -12.97
CA ASP A 35 14.81 -16.66 -13.05
C ASP A 35 14.62 -17.67 -11.89
N ALA A 36 13.95 -17.25 -10.81
CA ALA A 36 13.57 -18.09 -9.67
C ALA A 36 12.12 -18.62 -9.77
N SER A 37 11.35 -18.17 -10.76
CA SER A 37 9.94 -18.55 -10.91
C SER A 37 9.77 -19.87 -11.67
N CYS A 38 8.78 -20.68 -11.27
CA CYS A 38 8.39 -21.89 -12.01
C CYS A 38 7.77 -21.56 -13.39
N TYR A 39 7.43 -20.30 -13.65
CA TYR A 39 6.72 -19.83 -14.84
C TYR A 39 7.54 -18.77 -15.59
N LYS A 40 8.45 -19.24 -16.45
CA LYS A 40 9.42 -18.39 -17.17
C LYS A 40 8.82 -17.45 -18.23
N ARG A 41 7.53 -17.57 -18.54
CA ARG A 41 6.82 -16.71 -19.50
C ARG A 41 6.38 -15.37 -18.92
N GLU A 42 6.42 -15.22 -17.60
CA GLU A 42 5.98 -14.01 -16.91
C GLU A 42 7.17 -13.35 -16.22
N GLU A 43 7.27 -12.04 -16.36
CA GLU A 43 8.17 -11.25 -15.55
C GLU A 43 7.46 -10.91 -14.23
N LYS A 44 8.07 -11.27 -13.10
CA LYS A 44 7.49 -11.09 -11.77
C LYS A 44 8.45 -10.29 -10.92
N THR A 45 7.97 -9.15 -10.45
CA THR A 45 8.65 -8.33 -9.46
C THR A 45 7.89 -8.43 -8.14
N ILE A 46 8.60 -8.79 -7.08
CA ILE A 46 8.07 -8.83 -5.72
C ILE A 46 8.59 -7.61 -4.96
N PHE A 47 7.72 -6.98 -4.19
CA PHE A 47 8.06 -5.91 -3.27
C PHE A 47 8.00 -6.45 -1.84
N SER A 48 8.81 -5.88 -0.93
CA SER A 48 8.70 -6.19 0.49
C SER A 48 7.29 -5.87 1.02
N MET A 49 6.85 -6.61 2.04
CA MET A 49 5.66 -6.23 2.79
C MET A 49 5.80 -4.79 3.32
N HIS A 50 4.68 -4.09 3.45
CA HIS A 50 4.61 -2.67 3.83
C HIS A 50 5.14 -1.68 2.79
N SER A 51 5.25 -2.10 1.52
CA SER A 51 5.46 -1.16 0.41
C SER A 51 4.22 -0.29 0.22
N ILE A 52 4.40 1.02 0.27
CA ILE A 52 3.33 2.00 0.11
C ILE A 52 3.42 2.61 -1.29
N PHE A 53 2.28 2.64 -1.99
CA PHE A 53 2.16 3.26 -3.30
C PHE A 53 1.19 4.43 -3.24
N ARG A 54 1.60 5.58 -3.76
CA ARG A 54 0.72 6.72 -3.98
C ARG A 54 -0.05 6.51 -5.28
N ILE A 55 -1.37 6.64 -5.20
CA ILE A 55 -2.25 6.68 -6.37
C ILE A 55 -2.05 8.02 -7.06
N GLY A 56 -1.65 7.95 -8.33
CA GLY A 56 -1.51 9.07 -9.24
C GLY A 56 -2.74 9.21 -10.15
N PRO A 57 -2.54 9.68 -11.40
CA PRO A 57 -3.61 9.80 -12.37
C PRO A 57 -4.37 8.49 -12.59
N ILE A 58 -5.69 8.64 -12.77
CA ILE A 58 -6.59 7.56 -13.13
C ILE A 58 -7.23 7.93 -14.45
N GLU A 59 -6.92 7.17 -15.49
CA GLU A 59 -7.27 7.52 -16.87
C GLU A 59 -7.90 6.34 -17.59
N GLN A 60 -8.85 6.62 -18.46
CA GLN A 60 -9.50 5.59 -19.26
C GLN A 60 -8.63 5.28 -20.49
N ILE A 61 -8.44 4.00 -20.82
CA ILE A 61 -7.59 3.58 -21.93
C ILE A 61 -8.43 3.25 -23.16
N GLY A 62 -8.07 3.80 -24.32
CA GLY A 62 -8.55 3.32 -25.62
C GLY A 62 -10.02 3.63 -25.95
N GLY A 63 -10.61 4.65 -25.33
CA GLY A 63 -11.99 5.09 -25.61
C GLY A 63 -13.08 4.09 -25.20
N ASN A 64 -12.74 2.99 -24.53
CA ASN A 64 -13.67 2.01 -24.00
C ASN A 64 -13.87 2.25 -22.50
N ASN A 65 -15.12 2.38 -22.04
CA ASN A 65 -15.48 2.74 -20.66
C ASN A 65 -15.12 1.67 -19.63
N CYS A 66 -14.70 0.48 -20.08
CA CYS A 66 -14.48 -0.68 -19.23
C CYS A 66 -13.01 -0.92 -18.88
N LEU A 67 -12.07 -0.05 -19.29
CA LEU A 67 -10.65 -0.21 -18.97
C LEU A 67 -10.02 1.09 -18.47
N TRP A 68 -9.48 1.02 -17.26
CA TRP A 68 -8.86 2.15 -16.56
C TRP A 68 -7.40 1.86 -16.25
N GLN A 69 -6.53 2.82 -16.51
CA GLN A 69 -5.18 2.88 -16.01
C GLN A 69 -5.17 3.58 -14.67
N VAL A 70 -4.40 3.04 -13.73
CA VAL A 70 -4.10 3.70 -12.45
C VAL A 70 -2.59 3.74 -12.30
N ASP A 71 -2.03 4.94 -12.35
CA ASP A 71 -0.61 5.14 -12.09
C ASP A 71 -0.35 5.02 -10.58
N LEU A 72 0.65 4.23 -10.21
CA LEU A 72 1.09 4.03 -8.85
C LEU A 72 2.56 4.41 -8.74
N THR A 73 2.91 5.25 -7.76
CA THR A 73 4.31 5.60 -7.48
C THR A 73 4.72 5.04 -6.14
N LEU A 74 5.80 4.25 -6.10
CA LEU A 74 6.36 3.75 -4.84
C LEU A 74 6.84 4.93 -4.00
N THR A 75 6.37 5.04 -2.75
CA THR A 75 6.76 6.13 -1.85
C THR A 75 8.03 5.76 -1.08
N SER A 76 8.84 6.76 -0.73
CA SER A 76 9.97 6.57 0.19
C SER A 76 9.56 6.86 1.64
N GLU A 77 10.37 6.41 2.60
CA GLU A 77 10.17 6.74 4.02
C GLU A 77 10.23 8.25 4.30
N ASN A 78 10.90 9.01 3.43
CA ASN A 78 11.07 10.46 3.54
C ASN A 78 9.97 11.25 2.82
N ASP A 79 8.88 10.58 2.43
CA ASP A 79 7.75 11.24 1.79
C ASP A 79 7.10 12.26 2.76
N SER A 80 7.17 13.54 2.39
CA SER A 80 6.72 14.64 3.24
C SER A 80 5.23 14.60 3.54
N ASP A 81 4.42 14.17 2.58
CA ASP A 81 2.97 14.10 2.74
C ASP A 81 2.61 12.93 3.65
N LEU A 82 3.27 11.79 3.49
CA LEU A 82 3.11 10.64 4.37
C LEU A 82 3.51 10.99 5.81
N HIS A 83 4.59 11.75 5.98
CA HIS A 83 5.02 12.24 7.28
C HIS A 83 4.00 13.20 7.90
N ALA A 84 3.51 14.18 7.12
CA ALA A 84 2.51 15.14 7.57
C ALA A 84 1.19 14.45 7.94
N LEU A 85 0.72 13.50 7.13
CA LEU A 85 -0.47 12.70 7.39
C LEU A 85 -0.31 11.87 8.67
N THR A 86 0.82 11.18 8.81
CA THR A 86 1.10 10.37 10.01
C THR A 86 1.13 11.24 11.27
N LYS A 87 1.76 12.42 11.20
CA LYS A 87 1.79 13.38 12.31
C LYS A 87 0.39 13.86 12.67
N HIS A 88 -0.43 14.23 11.67
CA HIS A 88 -1.80 14.67 11.89
C HIS A 88 -2.67 13.57 12.50
N MET A 89 -2.55 12.33 12.03
CA MET A 89 -3.25 11.18 12.60
C MET A 89 -2.86 10.92 14.06
N ARG A 90 -1.57 11.03 14.40
CA ARG A 90 -1.08 10.90 15.78
C ARG A 90 -1.68 11.97 16.69
N GLN A 91 -1.61 13.24 16.27
CA GLN A 91 -2.16 14.37 17.02
C GLN A 91 -3.66 14.21 17.30
N ASN A 92 -4.43 13.71 16.34
CA ASN A 92 -5.87 13.46 16.51
C ASN A 92 -6.21 12.18 17.28
N THR A 93 -5.24 11.31 17.57
CA THR A 93 -5.49 9.98 18.14
C THR A 93 -5.00 9.85 19.57
N TYR A 94 -3.81 10.37 19.86
CA TYR A 94 -3.21 10.34 21.18
C TYR A 94 -2.26 11.54 21.24
N SER A 95 -2.82 12.73 21.41
CA SER A 95 -2.06 13.99 21.44
C SER A 95 -0.98 14.01 22.52
N ASP A 96 -1.20 13.30 23.63
CA ASP A 96 -0.38 13.40 24.85
C ASP A 96 0.03 12.04 25.44
N LYS A 97 -0.21 10.93 24.74
CA LYS A 97 0.13 9.58 25.21
C LYS A 97 1.24 8.98 24.35
N GLU A 98 2.43 8.84 24.95
CA GLU A 98 3.60 8.22 24.33
C GLU A 98 3.74 6.74 24.73
N GLY A 99 4.57 6.00 23.98
CA GLY A 99 4.86 4.60 24.28
C GLY A 99 3.67 3.65 24.10
N TRP A 100 3.58 2.64 24.96
CA TRP A 100 2.60 1.56 24.85
C TRP A 100 1.15 2.02 24.98
N ASP A 101 0.87 3.05 25.79
CA ASP A 101 -0.49 3.57 25.94
C ASP A 101 -0.96 4.27 24.66
N GLY A 102 -0.06 4.97 23.97
CA GLY A 102 -0.32 5.50 22.62
C GLY A 102 -0.61 4.38 21.60
N LEU A 103 0.14 3.27 21.67
CA LEU A 103 -0.08 2.10 20.82
C LEU A 103 -1.44 1.43 21.10
N GLY A 104 -1.81 1.25 22.38
CA GLY A 104 -3.10 0.70 22.77
C GLY A 104 -4.27 1.54 22.25
N MET A 105 -4.19 2.87 22.42
CA MET A 105 -5.18 3.80 21.87
C MET A 105 -5.29 3.76 20.35
N LEU A 106 -4.16 3.62 19.65
CA LEU A 106 -4.16 3.44 18.19
C LEU A 106 -4.90 2.16 17.79
N LEU A 107 -4.61 1.04 18.45
CA LEU A 107 -5.23 -0.26 18.16
C LEU A 107 -6.74 -0.23 18.42
N ILE A 108 -7.19 0.46 19.47
CA ILE A 108 -8.63 0.70 19.73
C ILE A 108 -9.26 1.44 18.56
N LYS A 109 -8.66 2.54 18.08
CA LYS A 109 -9.19 3.30 16.94
C LYS A 109 -9.22 2.47 15.63
N LEU A 110 -8.28 1.55 15.47
CA LEU A 110 -8.22 0.62 14.34
C LEU A 110 -9.17 -0.59 14.50
N GLY A 111 -9.89 -0.70 15.62
CA GLY A 111 -10.78 -1.82 15.91
C GLY A 111 -10.06 -3.15 16.15
N ARG A 112 -8.77 -3.11 16.51
CA ARG A 112 -7.91 -4.29 16.73
C ARG A 112 -7.90 -4.69 18.20
N ILE A 113 -9.07 -5.02 18.74
CA ILE A 113 -9.26 -5.21 20.19
C ILE A 113 -8.43 -6.38 20.75
N ASP A 114 -8.24 -7.46 19.98
CA ASP A 114 -7.44 -8.61 20.43
C ASP A 114 -5.99 -8.21 20.77
N ASN A 115 -5.41 -7.31 19.98
CA ASN A 115 -4.04 -6.82 20.16
C ASN A 115 -3.95 -5.75 21.26
N VAL A 116 -5.08 -5.14 21.66
CA VAL A 116 -5.11 -4.12 22.71
C VAL A 116 -4.80 -4.74 24.06
N GLN A 117 -5.35 -5.92 24.33
CA GLN A 117 -5.12 -6.64 25.58
C GLN A 117 -3.63 -6.96 25.76
N GLU A 118 -2.99 -7.52 24.73
CA GLU A 118 -1.55 -7.83 24.75
C GLU A 118 -0.70 -6.58 25.05
N VAL A 119 -1.04 -5.43 24.48
CA VAL A 119 -0.33 -4.17 24.72
C VAL A 119 -0.50 -3.66 26.15
N TYR A 120 -1.70 -3.76 26.71
CA TYR A 120 -1.94 -3.32 28.09
C TYR A 120 -1.41 -4.30 29.13
N ASP A 121 -1.33 -5.60 28.82
CA ASP A 121 -0.69 -6.58 29.70
C ASP A 121 0.81 -6.26 29.86
N VAL A 122 1.50 -5.88 28.77
CA VAL A 122 2.91 -5.42 28.81
C VAL A 122 3.12 -4.13 29.62
N LEU A 123 2.08 -3.29 29.75
CA LEU A 123 2.14 -2.06 30.54
C LEU A 123 1.99 -2.27 32.04
N ILE A 124 1.39 -3.40 32.43
CA ILE A 124 1.01 -3.69 33.82
C ILE A 124 2.03 -4.65 34.49
N ASP A 125 2.80 -5.41 33.69
CA ASP A 125 3.99 -6.16 34.13
C ASP A 125 5.18 -5.25 34.50
#